data_AF-A0A8H5I5C2-F1
#
_entry.id   AF-A0A8H5I5C2-F1
#
_cell.length_a   1.000
_cell.length_b   1.000
_cell.length_c   1.000
_cell.angle_alpha   90.00
_cell.angle_beta   90.00
_cell.angle_gamma   90.00
#
_symmetry.space_group_name_H-M   'P 1'
#
loop_
_entity.id
_entity.type
_entity.pdbx_description
1 polymer ?
#
loop_
_entity_poly.entity_id
_entity_poly.type
_entity_poly.pdbx_seq_one_letter_code
_entity_poly.pdbx_strand_id
1 'polypeptide(L)'
;MSRLEDFKNKKEIDDEISTTKTSIETVTLLKEDENLKATDQYWLKLGAWCMVTSDSVEYDDTQKAMAQQQCHEHEDNEQRALNGKEGLERHLKGLKKRLEELQKFRDEWTGPE
;
A
#
# COMPACT_ATOMS: atom_id res chain seq x y z
N MET A 1 -22.49 -16.64 2.82
CA MET A 1 -22.16 -17.77 3.70
C MET A 1 -20.86 -17.43 4.39
N SER A 2 -20.79 -17.59 5.71
CA SER A 2 -19.60 -17.26 6.48
C SER A 2 -18.55 -18.36 6.28
N ARG A 3 -17.36 -18.02 5.77
CA ARG A 3 -16.21 -18.97 5.68
C ARG A 3 -15.76 -19.52 7.05
N LEU A 4 -16.35 -19.07 8.15
CA LEU A 4 -16.06 -19.58 9.50
C LEU A 4 -16.70 -20.95 9.75
N GLU A 5 -17.76 -21.31 9.02
CA GLU A 5 -18.46 -22.59 9.22
C GLU A 5 -17.74 -23.78 8.56
N ASP A 6 -16.70 -23.52 7.77
CA ASP A 6 -15.96 -24.55 7.02
C ASP A 6 -14.85 -25.23 7.84
N PHE A 7 -14.52 -24.69 9.03
CA PHE A 7 -13.46 -25.22 9.89
C PHE A 7 -13.89 -26.50 10.60
N LYS A 8 -12.99 -27.50 10.64
CA LYS A 8 -13.29 -28.82 11.22
C LYS A 8 -12.75 -29.00 12.63
N ASN A 9 -11.69 -28.26 12.97
CA ASN A 9 -11.01 -28.32 14.24
C ASN A 9 -10.39 -26.96 14.56
N LYS A 10 -10.03 -26.76 15.82
CA LYS A 10 -9.47 -25.50 16.32
C LYS A 10 -8.10 -25.21 15.73
N LYS A 11 -7.31 -26.25 15.44
CA LYS A 11 -6.02 -26.09 14.78
C LYS A 11 -6.12 -25.38 13.42
N GLU A 12 -7.10 -25.73 12.58
CA GLU A 12 -7.31 -25.06 11.29
C GLU A 12 -7.62 -23.56 11.46
N ILE A 13 -8.33 -23.19 12.54
CA ILE A 13 -8.60 -21.79 12.89
C ILE A 13 -7.30 -21.08 13.31
N ASP A 14 -6.48 -21.75 14.14
CA ASP A 14 -5.19 -21.22 14.59
C ASP A 14 -4.20 -21.01 13.43
N ASP A 15 -4.18 -21.93 12.47
CA ASP A 15 -3.36 -21.85 11.25
C ASP A 15 -3.82 -20.68 10.36
N GLU A 16 -5.13 -20.47 10.20
CA GLU A 16 -5.67 -19.32 9.46
C GLU A 16 -5.37 -17.98 10.17
N ILE A 17 -5.45 -17.94 11.51
CA ILE A 17 -5.06 -16.76 12.31
C ILE A 17 -3.59 -16.42 12.06
N SER A 18 -2.71 -17.43 12.08
CA SER A 18 -1.28 -17.26 11.82
C SER A 18 -1.01 -16.74 10.41
N THR A 19 -1.68 -17.30 9.41
CA THR A 19 -1.59 -16.87 8.01
C THR A 19 -2.10 -15.44 7.82
N THR A 20 -3.19 -15.08 8.49
CA THR A 20 -3.76 -13.74 8.44
C THR A 20 -2.82 -12.71 9.07
N LYS A 21 -2.16 -13.04 10.19
CA LYS A 21 -1.14 -12.18 10.81
C LYS A 21 0.06 -11.94 9.87
N THR A 22 0.58 -13.01 9.27
CA THR A 22 1.69 -12.91 8.29
C THR A 22 1.29 -12.04 7.09
N SER A 23 0.05 -12.17 6.63
CA SER A 23 -0.49 -11.34 5.54
C SER A 23 -0.59 -9.87 5.95
N ILE A 24 -1.02 -9.57 7.18
CA ILE A 24 -1.06 -8.22 7.73
C ILE A 24 0.33 -7.59 7.75
N GLU A 25 1.35 -8.31 8.22
CA GLU A 25 2.74 -7.85 8.24
C GLU A 25 3.23 -7.54 6.81
N THR A 26 3.01 -8.47 5.89
CA THR A 26 3.41 -8.31 4.48
C THR A 26 2.73 -7.08 3.84
N VAL A 27 1.41 -6.94 3.98
CA VAL A 27 0.67 -5.81 3.41
C VAL A 27 1.08 -4.48 4.06
N THR A 28 1.45 -4.49 5.34
CA THR A 28 1.98 -3.30 6.02
C THR A 28 3.30 -2.85 5.40
N LEU A 29 4.24 -3.78 5.18
CA LEU A 29 5.52 -3.47 4.53
C LEU A 29 5.33 -2.96 3.10
N LEU A 30 4.44 -3.58 2.32
CA LEU A 30 4.12 -3.10 0.96
C LEU A 30 3.53 -1.68 0.97
N LYS A 31 2.69 -1.37 1.97
CA LYS A 31 2.11 -0.02 2.11
C LYS A 31 3.18 1.02 2.41
N GLU A 32 4.15 0.66 3.24
CA GLU A 32 5.30 1.53 3.55
C GLU A 32 6.16 1.78 2.31
N ASP A 33 6.43 0.74 1.52
CA ASP A 33 7.15 0.86 0.24
C ASP A 33 6.43 1.79 -0.75
N GLU A 34 5.10 1.64 -0.93
CA GLU A 34 4.32 2.57 -1.77
C GLU A 34 4.33 4.01 -1.23
N ASN A 35 4.39 4.19 0.08
CA ASN A 35 4.51 5.52 0.68
C ASN A 35 5.88 6.17 0.41
N LEU A 36 6.96 5.37 0.45
CA LEU A 36 8.30 5.82 0.08
C LEU A 36 8.35 6.19 -1.41
N LYS A 37 7.84 5.34 -2.29
CA LYS A 37 7.75 5.62 -3.74
C LYS A 37 6.99 6.91 -4.04
N ALA A 38 5.84 7.12 -3.41
CA ALA A 38 5.08 8.36 -3.58
C ALA A 38 5.90 9.59 -3.16
N THR A 39 6.62 9.48 -2.04
CA THR A 39 7.47 10.56 -1.52
C THR A 39 8.64 10.85 -2.47
N ASP A 40 9.30 9.81 -3.00
CA ASP A 40 10.41 9.96 -3.94
C ASP A 40 9.94 10.64 -5.24
N GLN A 41 8.80 10.20 -5.79
CA GLN A 41 8.22 10.82 -6.99
C GLN A 41 7.83 12.28 -6.75
N TYR A 42 7.28 12.61 -5.57
CA TYR A 42 6.99 13.99 -5.20
C TYR A 42 8.23 14.88 -5.23
N TRP A 43 9.35 14.43 -4.67
CA TRP A 43 10.60 15.20 -4.65
C TRP A 43 11.20 15.35 -6.05
N LEU A 44 11.15 14.30 -6.88
CA LEU A 44 11.61 14.37 -8.27
C LEU A 44 10.76 15.34 -9.09
N LYS A 45 9.43 15.29 -8.93
CA LYS A 45 8.50 16.25 -9.53
C LYS A 45 8.84 17.68 -9.12
N LEU A 46 9.09 17.92 -7.83
CA LEU A 46 9.44 19.24 -7.33
C LEU A 46 10.77 19.75 -7.93
N GLY A 47 11.78 18.89 -8.02
CA GLY A 47 13.07 19.23 -8.64
C GLY A 47 12.92 19.61 -10.12
N ALA A 48 12.13 18.84 -10.87
CA ALA A 48 11.81 19.14 -12.26
C ALA A 48 11.06 20.47 -12.39
N TRP A 49 10.08 20.73 -11.52
CA TRP A 49 9.35 21.99 -11.50
C TRP A 49 10.24 23.21 -11.20
N CYS A 50 11.22 23.07 -10.30
CA CYS A 50 12.21 24.11 -10.05
C CYS A 50 13.00 24.47 -11.31
N MET A 51 13.38 23.49 -12.13
CA MET A 51 14.04 23.76 -13.41
C MET A 51 13.11 24.46 -14.40
N VAL A 52 11.84 24.04 -14.51
CA VAL A 52 10.85 24.68 -15.41
C VAL A 52 10.67 26.16 -15.07
N THR A 53 10.63 26.48 -13.78
CA THR A 53 10.33 27.83 -13.26
C THR A 53 11.57 28.70 -13.04
N SER A 54 12.77 28.16 -13.25
CA SER A 54 14.05 28.89 -13.17
C SER A 54 14.16 30.01 -14.21
N ASP A 55 15.11 30.92 -14.04
CA ASP A 55 15.44 31.91 -15.07
C ASP A 55 16.13 31.26 -16.28
N SER A 56 15.93 31.83 -17.48
CA SER A 56 16.53 31.32 -18.73
C SER A 56 18.05 31.45 -18.80
N VAL A 57 18.66 32.14 -17.83
CA VAL A 57 20.12 32.23 -17.67
C VAL A 57 20.69 30.94 -17.09
N GLU A 58 19.91 30.22 -16.28
CA GLU A 58 20.36 28.99 -15.62
C GLU A 58 20.07 27.74 -16.46
N TYR A 59 18.93 27.72 -17.16
CA TYR A 59 18.51 26.60 -17.99
C TYR A 59 17.92 27.08 -19.31
N ASP A 60 18.33 26.46 -20.40
CA ASP A 60 17.80 26.76 -21.73
C ASP A 60 16.39 26.18 -21.94
N ASP A 61 15.72 26.63 -23.00
CA ASP A 61 14.34 26.21 -23.31
C ASP A 61 14.21 24.69 -23.55
N THR A 62 15.27 24.03 -24.03
CA THR A 62 15.25 22.58 -24.26
C THR A 62 15.30 21.84 -22.93
N GLN A 63 16.18 22.26 -22.02
CA GLN A 63 16.29 21.71 -20.67
C GLN A 63 14.98 21.92 -19.89
N LYS A 64 14.36 23.10 -20.03
CA LYS A 64 13.06 23.39 -19.41
C LYS A 64 11.93 22.53 -19.97
N ALA A 65 11.88 22.33 -21.30
CA ALA A 65 10.90 21.44 -21.92
C ALA A 65 11.06 19.98 -21.46
N MET A 66 12.30 19.50 -21.34
CA MET A 66 12.60 18.17 -20.80
C MET A 66 12.17 18.04 -19.34
N ALA A 67 12.49 19.04 -18.50
CA ALA A 67 12.07 19.07 -17.11
C ALA A 67 10.54 19.09 -16.97
N GLN A 68 9.83 19.79 -17.87
CA GLN A 68 8.38 19.79 -17.86
C GLN A 68 7.80 18.41 -18.19
N GLN A 69 8.37 17.69 -19.14
CA GLN A 69 7.98 16.31 -19.41
C GLN A 69 8.23 15.40 -18.18
N GLN A 70 9.43 15.48 -17.59
CA GLN A 70 9.76 14.72 -16.38
C GLN A 70 8.82 15.02 -15.21
N CYS A 71 8.45 16.29 -15.03
CA CYS A 71 7.50 16.70 -14.00
C CYS A 71 6.17 15.96 -14.15
N HIS A 72 5.63 15.87 -15.37
CA HIS A 72 4.39 15.13 -15.63
C HIS A 72 4.55 13.62 -15.41
N GLU A 73 5.67 13.02 -15.83
CA GLU A 73 5.94 11.60 -15.60
C GLU A 73 6.02 11.28 -14.09
N HIS A 74 6.66 12.16 -13.30
CA HIS A 74 6.73 12.01 -11.85
C HIS A 74 5.38 12.23 -11.16
N GLU A 75 4.55 13.14 -11.66
CA GLU A 75 3.18 13.33 -11.18
C GLU A 75 2.31 12.08 -11.37
N ASP A 76 2.36 11.47 -12.56
CA ASP A 76 1.62 10.23 -12.85
C ASP A 76 2.10 9.06 -11.96
N ASN A 77 3.41 8.96 -11.75
CA ASN A 77 3.99 7.91 -10.91
C ASN A 77 3.69 8.11 -9.41
N GLU A 78 3.72 9.35 -8.92
CA GLU A 78 3.29 9.70 -7.57
C GLU A 78 1.83 9.28 -7.36
N GLN A 79 0.95 9.65 -8.29
CA GLN A 79 -0.47 9.32 -8.18
C GLN A 79 -0.71 7.80 -8.22
N ARG A 80 0.06 7.06 -9.03
CA ARG A 80 0.00 5.59 -9.05
C ARG A 80 0.37 4.99 -7.70
N ALA A 81 1.45 5.47 -7.08
CA ALA A 81 1.90 5.00 -5.77
C ALA A 81 0.88 5.34 -4.66
N LEU A 82 0.30 6.54 -4.69
CA LEU A 82 -0.78 6.94 -3.77
C LEU A 82 -2.00 6.03 -3.90
N ASN A 83 -2.44 5.74 -5.13
CA ASN A 83 -3.56 4.83 -5.37
C ASN A 83 -3.24 3.40 -4.90
N GLY A 84 -2.00 2.95 -5.10
CA GLY A 84 -1.50 1.66 -4.59
C GLY A 84 -1.57 1.58 -3.07
N LYS A 85 -1.07 2.61 -2.38
CA LYS A 85 -1.14 2.77 -0.93
C LYS A 85 -2.59 2.72 -0.41
N GLU A 86 -3.52 3.42 -1.05
CA GLU A 86 -4.94 3.38 -0.66
C GLU A 86 -5.57 2.00 -0.84
N GLY A 87 -5.19 1.28 -1.91
CA GLY A 87 -5.60 -0.11 -2.13
C GLY A 87 -5.11 -1.03 -1.01
N LEU A 88 -3.83 -0.93 -0.65
CA LEU A 88 -3.23 -1.70 0.43
C LEU A 88 -3.83 -1.36 1.80
N GLU A 89 -4.15 -0.10 2.05
CA GLU A 89 -4.82 0.33 3.28
C GLU A 89 -6.22 -0.26 3.44
N ARG A 90 -7.01 -0.28 2.35
CA ARG A 90 -8.31 -0.96 2.34
C ARG A 90 -8.16 -2.46 2.58
N HIS A 91 -7.18 -3.10 1.96
CA HIS A 91 -6.92 -4.52 2.14
C HIS A 91 -6.49 -4.84 3.58
N LEU A 92 -5.59 -4.04 4.16
CA LEU A 92 -5.14 -4.15 5.55
C LEU A 92 -6.29 -4.04 6.54
N LYS A 93 -7.23 -3.10 6.31
CA LYS A 93 -8.45 -2.98 7.13
C LYS A 93 -9.31 -4.24 7.04
N GLY A 94 -9.45 -4.83 5.85
CA GLY A 94 -10.14 -6.09 5.65
C GLY A 94 -9.49 -7.25 6.42
N LEU A 95 -8.17 -7.37 6.34
CA LEU A 95 -7.41 -8.41 7.06
C LEU A 95 -7.49 -8.26 8.57
N LYS A 96 -7.40 -7.04 9.10
CA LYS A 96 -7.56 -6.77 10.55
C LYS A 96 -8.95 -7.19 11.05
N LYS A 97 -10.00 -6.81 10.31
CA LYS A 97 -11.37 -7.24 10.64
C LYS A 97 -11.49 -8.77 10.60
N ARG A 98 -10.92 -9.42 9.58
CA ARG A 98 -10.92 -10.88 9.48
C ARG A 98 -10.19 -11.54 10.66
N LEU A 99 -9.06 -10.98 11.08
CA LEU A 99 -8.31 -11.47 12.24
C LEU A 99 -9.16 -11.38 13.52
N GLU A 100 -9.83 -10.25 13.74
CA GLU A 100 -10.74 -10.07 14.89
C GLU A 100 -11.89 -11.10 14.86
N GLU A 101 -12.51 -11.31 13.69
CA GLU A 101 -13.57 -12.32 13.51
C GLU A 101 -13.07 -13.74 13.80
N LEU A 102 -11.88 -14.09 13.31
CA LEU A 102 -11.26 -15.41 13.55
C LEU A 102 -10.90 -15.62 15.02
N GLN A 103 -10.34 -14.59 15.68
CA GLN A 103 -10.00 -14.66 17.11
C GLN A 103 -11.25 -14.86 17.96
N LYS A 104 -12.31 -14.09 17.68
CA LYS A 104 -13.59 -14.26 18.37
C LYS A 104 -14.17 -15.66 18.13
N PHE A 105 -14.14 -16.14 16.89
CA PHE A 105 -14.63 -17.47 16.55
C PHE A 105 -13.85 -18.59 17.24
N ARG A 106 -12.52 -18.45 17.32
CA ARG A 106 -11.63 -19.38 18.02
C ARG A 106 -11.94 -19.44 19.52
N ASP A 107 -12.19 -18.29 20.15
CA ASP A 107 -12.50 -18.20 21.58
C ASP A 107 -13.89 -18.79 21.90
N GLU A 108 -14.83 -18.69 20.96
CA GLU A 108 -16.19 -19.25 21.06
C GLU A 108 -16.28 -20.71 20.56
N TRP A 109 -15.17 -21.32 20.13
CA TRP A 109 -15.15 -22.65 19.53
C TRP A 109 -15.50 -23.75 20.54
N THR A 110 -16.55 -24.52 20.22
CA THR A 110 -17.03 -25.66 21.03
C THR A 110 -16.85 -27.02 20.34
N GLY A 111 -16.26 -27.03 19.15
CA GLY A 111 -15.98 -28.23 18.37
C GLY A 111 -14.69 -28.96 18.78
N PRO A 112 -14.23 -29.93 17.99
CA PRO A 112 -12.98 -30.66 18.25
C PRO A 112 -11.76 -29.72 18.28
N GLU A 113 -10.78 -30.04 19.13
CA GLU A 113 -9.47 -29.36 19.14
C GLU A 113 -8.71 -29.58 17.82
#